data_AF-A0A7X9YHC3-F1
#
_entry.id   AF-A0A7X9YHC3-F1
#
_cell.length_a   1.000
_cell.length_b   1.000
_cell.length_c   1.000
_cell.angle_alpha   90.00
_cell.angle_beta   90.00
_cell.angle_gamma   90.00
#
_symmetry.space_group_name_H-M   'P 1'
#
loop_
_entity.id
_entity.type
_entity.pdbx_description
1 polymer ?
#
loop_
_entity_poly.entity_id
_entity_poly.type
_entity_poly.pdbx_seq_one_letter_code
_entity_poly.pdbx_strand_id
1 'polypeptide(L)' 'MAEKMTPVVAKVLPEEKAAFAAATQLVGTTPSNAIRMFIAAFNRCGTFPFDISPAGAFGREVDGNTSPEVRA' A
#
# COMPACT_ATOMS: atom_id res chain seq x y z
N MET A 1 26.64 13.39 14.46
CA MET A 1 25.50 14.23 14.90
C MET A 1 24.30 13.29 15.00
N ALA A 2 23.56 13.29 16.11
CA ALA A 2 22.34 12.48 16.18
C ALA A 2 21.31 13.10 15.24
N GLU A 3 20.95 12.37 14.18
CA GLU A 3 20.01 12.83 13.18
C GLU A 3 18.65 13.09 13.84
N LYS A 4 18.10 14.29 13.63
CA LYS A 4 16.88 14.73 14.33
C LYS A 4 15.68 14.08 13.64
N MET A 5 15.19 12.97 14.19
CA MET A 5 13.99 12.30 13.69
C MET A 5 12.76 13.16 13.95
N THR A 6 11.91 13.34 12.93
CA THR A 6 10.64 14.07 13.03
C THR A 6 9.46 13.11 12.92
N PRO A 7 8.36 13.34 13.67
CA PRO A 7 7.18 12.50 13.57
C PRO A 7 6.41 12.78 12.28
N VAL A 8 5.84 11.72 11.71
CA VAL A 8 4.86 11.81 10.60
C VAL A 8 3.48 11.53 11.19
N VAL A 9 2.55 12.47 11.01
CA VAL A 9 1.17 12.35 11.51
C VAL A 9 0.20 12.48 10.35
N ALA A 10 -0.67 11.50 10.19
CA ALA A 10 -1.76 11.51 9.22
C ALA A 10 -3.08 11.20 9.94
N LYS A 11 -4.15 11.88 9.53
CA LYS A 11 -5.51 11.57 9.99
C LYS A 11 -6.06 10.45 9.10
N VAL A 12 -6.57 9.40 9.73
CA VAL A 12 -7.19 8.24 9.08
C VAL A 12 -8.47 7.88 9.81
N LEU A 13 -9.38 7.18 9.15
CA LEU A 13 -10.60 6.72 9.80
C LEU A 13 -10.28 5.65 10.87
N PRO A 14 -11.12 5.51 11.92
CA PRO A 14 -10.91 4.51 12.96
C PRO A 14 -10.81 3.08 12.41
N GLU A 15 -11.63 2.74 11.43
CA GLU A 15 -11.65 1.44 10.76
C GLU A 15 -10.36 1.18 9.98
N GLU A 16 -9.86 2.16 9.23
CA GLU A 16 -8.62 2.05 8.47
C GLU A 16 -7.41 1.88 9.41
N LYS A 17 -7.40 2.63 10.51
CA LYS A 17 -6.38 2.50 11.55
C LYS A 17 -6.35 1.09 12.13
N ALA A 18 -7.53 0.54 12.45
CA ALA A 18 -7.64 -0.81 13.00
C ALA A 18 -7.20 -1.87 11.99
N ALA A 19 -7.64 -1.75 10.73
CA ALA A 19 -7.25 -2.63 9.64
C ALA A 19 -5.73 -2.62 9.40
N PHE A 20 -5.12 -1.43 9.35
CA PHE A 20 -3.67 -1.30 9.17
C PHE A 20 -2.88 -1.87 10.36
N ALA A 21 -3.36 -1.66 11.59
CA ALA A 21 -2.76 -2.27 12.78
C ALA A 21 -2.82 -3.81 12.73
N ALA A 22 -3.97 -4.38 12.35
CA ALA A 22 -4.12 -5.83 12.21
C ALA A 22 -3.22 -6.39 11.08
N ALA A 23 -3.21 -5.75 9.92
CA ALA A 23 -2.38 -6.16 8.78
C ALA A 23 -0.89 -6.15 9.12
N THR A 24 -0.40 -5.12 9.81
CA THR A 24 1.01 -5.04 10.22
C THR A 24 1.38 -6.12 11.24
N GLN A 25 0.47 -6.47 12.15
CA GLN A 25 0.65 -7.60 13.07
C GLN A 25 0.76 -8.94 12.32
N LEU A 26 -0.08 -9.17 11.31
CA LEU A 26 -0.03 -10.39 10.49
C LEU A 26 1.29 -10.53 9.72
N VAL A 27 1.85 -9.42 9.24
CA VAL A 27 3.14 -9.40 8.54
C VAL A 27 4.33 -9.50 9.52
N GLY A 28 4.09 -9.41 10.84
CA GLY A 28 5.15 -9.43 11.84
C GLY A 28 5.95 -8.13 11.93
N THR A 29 5.31 -6.99 11.60
CA THR A 29 5.92 -5.65 11.69
C THR A 29 5.08 -4.74 12.59
N THR A 30 5.55 -3.51 12.81
CA THR A 30 4.76 -2.48 13.52
C THR A 30 4.26 -1.43 12.54
N PRO A 31 3.14 -0.75 12.81
CA PRO A 31 2.66 0.37 11.98
C PRO A 31 3.75 1.40 11.70
N SER A 32 4.51 1.79 12.72
CA SER A 32 5.62 2.74 12.56
C SER A 32 6.74 2.21 11.67
N ASN A 33 7.06 0.92 11.75
CA ASN A 33 8.08 0.32 10.89
C ASN A 33 7.59 0.19 9.44
N ALA A 34 6.33 -0.20 9.23
CA ALA A 34 5.70 -0.24 7.91
C ALA A 34 5.68 1.16 7.25
N ILE A 35 5.33 2.20 8.00
CA ILE A 35 5.36 3.60 7.50
C ILE A 35 6.80 4.00 7.10
N ARG A 36 7.81 3.66 7.91
CA ARG A 36 9.22 3.94 7.57
C ARG A 36 9.65 3.22 6.28
N MET A 37 9.29 1.95 6.14
CA MET A 37 9.56 1.18 4.92
C MET A 37 8.86 1.80 3.70
N PHE A 38 7.60 2.21 3.85
CA PHE A 38 6.85 2.89 2.81
C PHE A 38 7.53 4.20 2.37
N ILE A 39 7.89 5.07 3.32
CA ILE A 39 8.55 6.35 3.02
C ILE A 39 9.88 6.12 2.29
N ALA A 40 10.69 5.15 2.73
CA ALA A 40 11.96 4.82 2.10
C ALA A 40 11.77 4.33 0.66
N ALA A 41 10.79 3.44 0.43
CA ALA A 41 10.47 2.93 -0.90
C ALA A 41 9.92 4.03 -1.82
N PHE A 42 8.98 4.83 -1.32
CA PHE A 42 8.39 5.95 -2.05
C PHE A 42 9.47 6.95 -2.50
N ASN A 43 10.35 7.36 -1.58
CA ASN A 43 11.42 8.31 -1.88
C ASN A 43 12.45 7.73 -2.87
N ARG A 44 12.68 6.41 -2.84
CA ARG A 44 13.60 5.74 -3.77
C ARG A 44 13.02 5.63 -5.17
N CYS A 45 11.72 5.36 -5.30
CA CYS A 45 11.05 5.19 -6.58
C CYS A 45 10.56 6.51 -7.18
N GLY A 46 10.42 7.57 -6.37
CA GLY A 46 9.78 8.83 -6.77
C GLY A 46 8.27 8.74 -6.96
N THR A 47 7.68 7.59 -6.65
CA THR A 47 6.24 7.28 -6.78
C THR A 47 5.88 6.13 -5.84
N PHE A 48 4.59 5.82 -5.74
CA PHE A 48 4.14 4.66 -4.97
C PHE A 48 4.78 3.37 -5.50
N PRO A 49 5.22 2.47 -4.60
CA PRO A 49 5.82 1.19 -4.99
C PRO A 49 4.80 0.19 -5.57
N PHE A 50 3.52 0.57 -5.65
CA PHE A 50 2.43 -0.17 -6.29
C PHE A 50 1.67 0.79 -7.22
N ASP A 51 1.02 0.23 -8.24
CA ASP A 51 0.24 1.03 -9.20
C ASP A 51 -0.96 1.69 -8.50
N ILE A 52 -0.87 3.00 -8.31
CA ILE A 52 -1.95 3.82 -7.74
C ILE A 52 -2.89 4.40 -8.80
N SER A 53 -2.74 4.00 -10.07
CA SER A 53 -3.67 4.42 -11.10
C SER A 53 -5.09 3.99 -10.72
N PRO A 54 -6.14 4.73 -11.09
CA PRO A 54 -7.53 4.33 -10.85
C PRO A 54 -7.85 2.92 -11.36
N ALA A 55 -7.08 2.42 -12.34
CA ALA A 55 -7.18 1.07 -12.87
C ALA A 55 -6.51 -0.03 -12.01
N GLY A 56 -5.56 0.32 -11.14
CA GLY A 56 -4.73 -0.62 -10.37
C GLY A 56 -4.84 -0.50 -8.84
N ALA A 57 -5.17 0.68 -8.31
CA ALA A 57 -5.12 0.96 -6.86
C ALA A 57 -6.26 0.31 -6.05
N PHE A 58 -7.42 0.13 -6.68
CA PHE A 58 -8.64 -0.36 -6.03
C PHE A 58 -9.02 -1.77 -6.45
N GLY A 59 -8.20 -2.44 -7.26
CA GLY A 59 -8.55 -3.70 -7.88
C GLY A 59 -9.77 -3.52 -8.77
N ARG A 60 -9.58 -3.45 -10.09
CA ARG A 60 -10.65 -3.95 -10.95
C ARG A 60 -10.80 -5.42 -10.55
N GLU A 61 -11.92 -5.79 -9.92
CA GLU A 61 -12.34 -7.18 -9.89
C GLU A 61 -12.26 -7.64 -11.34
N VAL A 62 -11.31 -8.54 -11.61
CA VAL A 62 -11.14 -9.08 -12.94
C VAL A 62 -12.33 -10.02 -13.12
N ASP A 63 -13.45 -9.47 -13.54
CA ASP A 63 -14.58 -10.23 -14.03
C ASP A 63 -14.05 -11.06 -15.19
N GLY A 64 -13.82 -12.33 -14.90
CA GLY A 64 -13.24 -13.28 -15.82
C GLY A 64 -14.24 -13.58 -16.92
N ASN A 65 -14.03 -13.03 -18.11
CA ASN A 65 -14.44 -13.69 -19.34
C ASN A 65 -13.69 -13.14 -20.55
N THR A 66 -12.50 -13.66 -20.80
CA THR A 66 -11.95 -13.70 -22.16
C THR A 66 -11.90 -15.15 -22.60
N SER A 67 -13.06 -15.67 -23.01
CA SER A 67 -13.09 -16.81 -23.93
C SER A 67 -12.48 -16.37 -25.26
N PRO A 68 -11.39 -16.99 -25.75
CA PRO A 68 -11.00 -16.83 -27.13
C PRO A 68 -11.93 -17.72 -27.96
N GLU A 69 -12.95 -17.14 -28.61
CA GLU A 69 -13.66 -17.88 -29.65
C GLU A 69 -12.65 -18.25 -30.74
N VAL A 70 -12.50 -19.57 -30.88
CA VAL A 70 -11.59 -20.23 -31.80
C VAL A 70 -12.11 -20.01 -33.21
N ARG A 71 -11.22 -19.52 -34.07
CA ARG A 71 -11.40 -19.37 -35.51
C ARG A 71 -12.00 -20.64 -36.14
N ALA A 72 -13.04 -20.47 -36.94
CA ALA A 72 -13.47 -21.40 -37.98
C ALA A 72 -13.54 -20.63 -39.31
#